data_AF-A0A9W9ZK31-F1
#
_entry.id   AF-A0A9W9ZK31-F1
#
_cell.length_a   1.000
_cell.length_b   1.000
_cell.length_c   1.000
_cell.angle_alpha   90.00
_cell.angle_beta   90.00
_cell.angle_gamma   90.00
#
_symmetry.space_group_name_H-M   'P 1'
#
loop_
_entity.id
_entity.type
_entity.pdbx_description
1 polymer ?
#
loop_
_entity_poly.entity_id
_entity_poly.type
_entity_poly.pdbx_seq_one_letter_code
_entity_poly.pdbx_strand_id
1 'polypeptide(L)'
;MFRHVLLGFVVFLPQLTVVVAFFCSDNNCEECVNSHFIQCRWCKKDNKCHTPGAVATNPCSRAENIVEKSRCADELSRYDPELSYKMLLLSAVAYDRLHPQECLNNSLPSARFQLQTVVTRKCDVFGNECSGYVAVSHALKAIVVAFRGSVKIWQVLAEFVDSLLTPEATFLNGSVQTYWKRGFEKLWQSSMEAEVKALVSKNPSYQIWVTGHSLGSAMASLASTWLAYYNIAPRKNIILYTFGMPRVGNYKYALQHDQLVNNSWRVVNDNDLIPHFPLVVGIPNVLAGPYHHGMEVFYSENAVSVNSTHRECHGKPYNEDATCSFSEKRLSFERHSNYFSIPVGSFYKTKCVRRSALKKNEATQSFKEGKW
;
A
#
# COMPACT_ATOMS: atom_id res chain seq x y z
N MET A 1 -37.75 -74.48 -47.47
CA MET A 1 -36.28 -74.62 -47.61
C MET A 1 -35.67 -73.26 -47.28
N PHE A 2 -35.00 -73.13 -46.11
CA PHE A 2 -34.10 -72.02 -45.71
C PHE A 2 -34.72 -70.60 -45.59
N ARG A 3 -34.38 -69.71 -44.65
CA ARG A 3 -33.58 -69.70 -43.41
C ARG A 3 -33.91 -68.36 -42.73
N HIS A 4 -34.04 -68.34 -41.40
CA HIS A 4 -34.13 -67.11 -40.62
C HIS A 4 -32.89 -66.23 -40.79
N VAL A 5 -33.07 -64.92 -40.96
CA VAL A 5 -32.05 -63.91 -40.65
C VAL A 5 -32.72 -62.80 -39.85
N LEU A 6 -32.46 -62.79 -38.55
CA LEU A 6 -32.84 -61.74 -37.60
C LEU A 6 -31.82 -60.61 -37.75
N LEU A 7 -32.20 -59.45 -38.31
CA LEU A 7 -31.35 -58.25 -38.28
C LEU A 7 -31.42 -57.64 -36.88
N GLY A 8 -30.38 -57.83 -36.08
CA GLY A 8 -30.20 -57.10 -34.83
C GLY A 8 -29.72 -55.69 -35.10
N PHE A 9 -30.54 -54.69 -34.79
CA PHE A 9 -30.08 -53.30 -34.67
C PHE A 9 -29.29 -53.17 -33.35
N VAL A 10 -27.96 -53.14 -33.46
CA VAL A 10 -27.10 -52.72 -32.34
C VAL A 10 -27.17 -51.19 -32.27
N VAL A 11 -27.94 -50.68 -31.31
CA VAL A 11 -27.89 -49.26 -30.93
C VAL A 11 -26.57 -49.04 -30.19
N PHE A 12 -25.60 -48.44 -30.88
CA PHE A 12 -24.41 -47.88 -30.24
C PHE A 12 -24.86 -46.64 -29.43
N LEU A 13 -25.15 -46.83 -28.15
CA LEU A 13 -25.14 -45.74 -27.18
C LEU A 13 -23.66 -45.32 -27.02
N PRO A 14 -23.25 -44.09 -27.40
CA PRO A 14 -21.96 -43.62 -26.98
C PRO A 14 -22.04 -43.54 -25.46
N GLN A 15 -21.20 -44.30 -24.76
CA GLN A 15 -20.94 -44.01 -23.37
C GLN A 15 -20.48 -42.56 -23.33
N LEU A 16 -21.35 -41.66 -22.86
CA LEU A 16 -20.91 -40.41 -22.26
C LEU A 16 -20.07 -40.85 -21.07
N THR A 17 -18.77 -41.07 -21.30
CA THR A 17 -17.79 -40.80 -20.27
C THR A 17 -18.06 -39.36 -19.90
N VAL A 18 -18.71 -39.17 -18.76
CA VAL A 18 -18.74 -37.88 -18.09
C VAL A 18 -17.27 -37.61 -17.76
N VAL A 19 -16.57 -36.98 -18.71
CA VAL A 19 -15.36 -36.23 -18.40
C VAL A 19 -15.90 -35.14 -17.50
N VAL A 20 -15.88 -35.40 -16.20
CA VAL A 20 -16.04 -34.34 -15.21
C VAL A 20 -14.87 -33.43 -15.51
N ALA A 21 -15.12 -32.40 -16.32
CA ALA A 21 -14.21 -31.30 -16.47
C ALA A 21 -14.15 -30.69 -15.08
N PHE A 22 -13.13 -31.05 -14.33
CA PHE A 22 -12.86 -30.48 -13.03
C PHE A 22 -12.57 -29.01 -13.30
N PHE A 23 -13.55 -28.17 -13.08
CA PHE A 23 -13.40 -26.73 -13.19
C PHE A 23 -13.02 -26.21 -11.82
N CYS A 24 -12.03 -25.34 -11.80
CA CYS A 24 -11.69 -24.57 -10.61
C CYS A 24 -12.76 -23.49 -10.46
N SER A 25 -13.64 -23.64 -9.48
CA SER A 25 -14.75 -22.71 -9.23
C SER A 25 -14.89 -22.34 -7.76
N ASP A 26 -13.85 -22.61 -6.96
CA ASP A 26 -13.85 -22.29 -5.54
C ASP A 26 -13.96 -20.78 -5.33
N ASN A 27 -14.66 -20.39 -4.26
CA ASN A 27 -14.98 -19.00 -3.95
C ASN A 27 -13.98 -18.33 -3.00
N ASN A 28 -13.00 -19.08 -2.51
CA ASN A 28 -11.90 -18.54 -1.72
C ASN A 28 -10.57 -19.16 -2.13
N CYS A 29 -9.50 -18.42 -1.86
CA CYS A 29 -8.16 -18.79 -2.29
C CYS A 29 -7.69 -20.11 -1.66
N GLU A 30 -7.93 -20.31 -0.36
CA GLU A 30 -7.42 -21.50 0.33
C GLU A 30 -7.99 -22.79 -0.26
N GLU A 31 -9.31 -22.84 -0.46
CA GLU A 31 -9.98 -23.97 -1.11
C GLU A 31 -9.50 -24.14 -2.54
N CYS A 32 -9.40 -23.03 -3.28
CA CYS A 32 -8.90 -23.02 -4.65
C CYS A 32 -7.54 -23.71 -4.76
N VAL A 33 -6.55 -23.29 -3.97
CA VAL A 33 -5.19 -23.85 -4.08
C VAL A 33 -5.01 -25.18 -3.38
N ASN A 34 -5.98 -25.62 -2.58
CA ASN A 34 -5.97 -26.92 -1.89
C ASN A 34 -6.71 -28.01 -2.67
N SER A 35 -7.17 -27.73 -3.90
CA SER A 35 -7.83 -28.72 -4.75
C SER A 35 -6.90 -29.88 -5.10
N HIS A 36 -7.26 -31.10 -4.68
CA HIS A 36 -6.41 -32.29 -4.78
C HIS A 36 -6.33 -32.90 -6.19
N PHE A 37 -7.29 -32.60 -7.06
CA PHE A 37 -7.39 -33.24 -8.38
C PHE A 37 -6.83 -32.36 -9.50
N ILE A 38 -6.88 -31.03 -9.34
CA ILE A 38 -6.33 -30.05 -10.28
C ILE A 38 -5.60 -28.98 -9.50
N GLN A 39 -4.38 -28.61 -9.94
CA GLN A 39 -3.62 -27.48 -9.40
C GLN A 39 -4.25 -26.14 -9.78
N CYS A 40 -5.44 -25.88 -9.27
CA CYS A 40 -6.18 -24.66 -9.45
C CYS A 40 -5.37 -23.44 -8.99
N ARG A 41 -5.67 -22.31 -9.60
CA ARG A 41 -4.90 -21.08 -9.43
C ARG A 41 -5.83 -19.96 -9.01
N TRP A 42 -5.57 -19.36 -7.86
CA TRP A 42 -6.32 -18.19 -7.45
C TRP A 42 -5.76 -16.94 -8.11
N CYS A 43 -6.62 -16.18 -8.78
CA CYS A 43 -6.25 -14.89 -9.35
C CYS A 43 -6.78 -13.76 -8.47
N LYS A 44 -5.88 -12.98 -7.87
CA LYS A 44 -6.27 -11.82 -7.06
C LYS A 44 -6.92 -10.70 -7.88
N LYS A 45 -6.66 -10.60 -9.18
CA LYS A 45 -7.21 -9.52 -10.02
C LYS A 45 -8.74 -9.58 -10.15
N ASP A 46 -9.32 -10.76 -10.07
CA ASP A 46 -10.77 -10.96 -10.18
C ASP A 46 -11.38 -11.73 -9.00
N ASN A 47 -10.57 -12.08 -8.00
CA ASN A 47 -10.95 -12.88 -6.84
C ASN A 47 -11.67 -14.17 -7.21
N LYS A 48 -11.13 -14.88 -8.22
CA LYS A 48 -11.67 -16.15 -8.69
C LYS A 48 -10.62 -17.25 -8.73
N CYS A 49 -11.11 -18.47 -8.56
CA CYS A 49 -10.34 -19.67 -8.83
C CYS A 49 -10.36 -19.97 -10.34
N HIS A 50 -9.20 -20.25 -10.92
CA HIS A 50 -9.05 -20.49 -12.34
C HIS A 50 -8.36 -21.82 -12.61
N THR A 51 -8.83 -22.51 -13.65
CA THR A 51 -8.22 -23.74 -14.14
C THR A 51 -6.85 -23.44 -14.77
N PRO A 52 -5.83 -24.31 -14.58
CA PRO A 52 -4.57 -24.20 -15.29
C PRO A 52 -4.76 -24.04 -16.80
N GLY A 53 -4.13 -23.02 -17.39
CA GLY A 53 -4.20 -22.79 -18.84
C GLY A 53 -5.42 -22.00 -19.32
N ALA A 54 -6.28 -21.51 -18.41
CA ALA A 54 -7.43 -20.66 -18.75
C ALA A 54 -7.02 -19.22 -19.16
N VAL A 55 -6.15 -19.08 -20.18
CA VAL A 55 -5.53 -17.79 -20.56
C VAL A 55 -6.55 -16.73 -21.00
N ALA A 56 -7.70 -17.15 -21.53
CA ALA A 56 -8.76 -16.23 -21.96
C ALA A 56 -9.61 -15.67 -20.82
N THR A 57 -9.79 -16.44 -19.73
CA THR A 57 -10.66 -16.06 -18.61
C THR A 57 -9.90 -15.68 -17.35
N ASN A 58 -8.66 -16.14 -17.20
CA ASN A 58 -7.78 -15.82 -16.09
C ASN A 58 -6.98 -14.54 -16.39
N PRO A 59 -7.28 -13.41 -15.73
CA PRO A 59 -6.56 -12.16 -15.98
C PRO A 59 -5.18 -12.11 -15.33
N CYS A 60 -4.80 -13.12 -14.54
CA CYS A 60 -3.47 -13.25 -13.94
C CYS A 60 -2.52 -14.01 -14.86
N SER A 61 -1.36 -13.40 -15.12
CA SER A 61 -0.19 -14.08 -15.68
C SER A 61 0.29 -15.22 -14.76
N ARG A 62 1.16 -16.09 -15.29
CA ARG A 62 1.65 -17.26 -14.53
C ARG A 62 2.28 -16.88 -13.19
N ALA A 63 2.97 -15.75 -13.11
CA ALA A 63 3.61 -15.26 -11.88
C ALA A 63 2.63 -14.64 -10.88
N GLU A 64 1.44 -14.21 -11.33
CA GLU A 64 0.41 -13.57 -10.50
C GLU A 64 -0.55 -14.56 -9.86
N ASN A 65 -0.58 -15.78 -10.38
CA ASN A 65 -1.43 -16.84 -9.88
C ASN A 65 -0.91 -17.33 -8.52
N ILE A 66 -1.80 -17.33 -7.53
CA ILE A 66 -1.54 -17.96 -6.24
C ILE A 66 -1.83 -19.45 -6.38
N VAL A 67 -0.81 -20.25 -6.05
CA VAL A 67 -0.82 -21.72 -6.14
C VAL A 67 -0.40 -22.39 -4.83
N GLU A 68 -0.09 -21.59 -3.82
CA GLU A 68 0.34 -22.04 -2.49
C GLU A 68 -0.63 -21.48 -1.46
N LYS A 69 -1.12 -22.34 -0.55
CA LYS A 69 -2.03 -21.94 0.53
C LYS A 69 -1.46 -20.82 1.40
N SER A 70 -0.15 -20.83 1.66
CA SER A 70 0.55 -19.78 2.41
C SER A 70 0.49 -18.39 1.78
N ARG A 71 0.11 -18.29 0.49
CA ARG A 71 -0.04 -17.02 -0.25
C ARG A 71 -1.50 -16.60 -0.40
N CYS A 72 -2.44 -17.46 -0.02
CA CYS A 72 -3.82 -17.06 0.14
C CYS A 72 -3.90 -16.09 1.29
N ALA A 73 -4.40 -14.89 0.99
CA ALA A 73 -4.54 -13.86 2.01
C ALA A 73 -5.41 -14.44 3.14
N ASP A 74 -4.92 -14.39 4.38
CA ASP A 74 -5.80 -14.19 5.54
C ASP A 74 -6.74 -13.04 5.15
N GLU A 75 -8.07 -13.22 5.26
CA GLU A 75 -9.14 -12.30 4.81
C GLU A 75 -8.63 -10.92 4.36
N LEU A 76 -8.75 -10.58 3.07
CA LEU A 76 -8.43 -9.24 2.60
C LEU A 76 -9.18 -8.22 3.45
N SER A 77 -8.47 -7.49 4.31
CA SER A 77 -9.07 -6.39 5.04
C SER A 77 -9.55 -5.37 4.02
N ARG A 78 -10.81 -4.95 4.14
CA ARG A 78 -11.33 -3.80 3.41
C ARG A 78 -10.60 -2.56 3.86
N TYR A 79 -10.61 -1.52 3.03
CA TYR A 79 -10.10 -0.22 3.47
C TYR A 79 -10.84 0.25 4.73
N ASP A 80 -10.09 0.55 5.79
CA ASP A 80 -10.58 1.20 7.00
C ASP A 80 -10.23 2.71 6.98
N PRO A 81 -11.22 3.61 6.81
CA PRO A 81 -11.01 5.06 6.82
C PRO A 81 -10.51 5.62 8.16
N GLU A 82 -10.87 5.01 9.29
CA GLU A 82 -10.43 5.45 10.62
C GLU A 82 -8.97 5.06 10.88
N LEU A 83 -8.58 3.85 10.47
CA LEU A 83 -7.17 3.45 10.48
C LEU A 83 -6.34 4.30 9.52
N SER A 84 -6.87 4.57 8.32
CA SER A 84 -6.25 5.51 7.37
C SER A 84 -5.97 6.87 8.01
N TYR A 85 -6.94 7.45 8.71
CA TYR A 85 -6.73 8.72 9.40
C TYR A 85 -5.64 8.66 10.48
N LYS A 86 -5.60 7.60 11.28
CA LYS A 86 -4.50 7.38 12.25
C LYS A 86 -3.15 7.29 11.54
N MET A 87 -3.07 6.52 10.46
CA MET A 87 -1.85 6.37 9.64
C MET A 87 -1.41 7.69 9.00
N LEU A 88 -2.34 8.55 8.61
CA LEU A 88 -2.04 9.90 8.14
C LEU A 88 -1.43 10.74 9.24
N LEU A 89 -2.04 10.78 10.43
CA LEU A 89 -1.52 11.54 11.57
C LEU A 89 -0.11 11.07 11.96
N LEU A 90 0.12 9.76 11.97
CA LEU A 90 1.44 9.16 12.21
C LEU A 90 2.46 9.55 11.13
N SER A 91 2.05 9.65 9.86
CA SER A 91 2.91 10.17 8.80
C SER A 91 3.25 11.66 8.99
N ALA A 92 2.29 12.46 9.46
CA ALA A 92 2.47 13.89 9.73
C ALA A 92 3.44 14.15 10.89
N VAL A 93 3.43 13.28 11.92
CA VAL A 93 4.40 13.32 13.03
C VAL A 93 5.84 13.26 12.54
N ALA A 94 6.12 12.51 11.48
CA ALA A 94 7.48 12.36 10.96
C ALA A 94 8.08 13.70 10.49
N TYR A 95 7.26 14.73 10.26
CA TYR A 95 7.70 16.08 9.94
C TYR A 95 8.20 16.89 11.15
N ASP A 96 7.84 16.50 12.38
CA ASP A 96 8.33 17.15 13.60
C ASP A 96 9.73 16.65 13.96
N ARG A 97 10.73 17.52 13.82
CA ARG A 97 12.13 17.20 14.16
C ARG A 97 12.45 17.39 15.63
N LEU A 98 11.71 18.25 16.31
CA LEU A 98 12.08 18.73 17.64
C LEU A 98 11.30 17.97 18.71
N HIS A 99 10.00 17.76 18.50
CA HIS A 99 9.11 17.21 19.53
C HIS A 99 8.16 16.11 19.00
N PRO A 100 8.65 15.09 18.28
CA PRO A 100 7.79 14.04 17.71
C PRO A 100 6.96 13.29 18.76
N GLN A 101 7.47 13.09 20.00
CA GLN A 101 6.70 12.48 21.08
C GLN A 101 5.54 13.36 21.56
N GLU A 102 5.73 14.68 21.64
CA GLU A 102 4.65 15.63 21.97
C GLU A 102 3.59 15.61 20.87
N CYS A 103 4.02 15.63 19.61
CA CYS A 103 3.13 15.53 18.45
C CYS A 103 2.34 14.20 18.42
N LEU A 104 2.96 13.06 18.77
CA LEU A 104 2.26 11.77 18.92
C LEU A 104 1.17 11.84 20.00
N ASN A 105 1.52 12.37 21.18
CA ASN A 105 0.59 12.50 22.30
C ASN A 105 -0.60 13.40 21.96
N ASN A 106 -0.37 14.49 21.22
CA ASN A 106 -1.42 15.43 20.84
C ASN A 106 -2.31 14.90 19.70
N SER A 107 -1.74 14.20 18.73
CA SER A 107 -2.49 13.69 17.56
C SER A 107 -3.35 12.47 17.91
N LEU A 108 -2.83 11.56 18.74
CA LEU A 108 -3.45 10.29 19.10
C LEU A 108 -3.30 9.99 20.62
N PRO A 109 -3.90 10.79 21.51
CA PRO A 109 -3.68 10.68 22.97
C PRO A 109 -4.07 9.31 23.54
N SER A 110 -5.19 8.75 23.11
CA SER A 110 -5.67 7.44 23.57
C SER A 110 -4.79 6.28 23.10
N ALA A 111 -3.97 6.49 22.06
CA ALA A 111 -3.10 5.45 21.52
C ALA A 111 -1.84 5.22 22.36
N ARG A 112 -1.42 6.19 23.20
CA ARG A 112 -0.26 6.07 24.10
C ARG A 112 1.01 5.55 23.39
N PHE A 113 1.31 6.13 22.23
CA PHE A 113 2.53 5.77 21.49
C PHE A 113 3.78 6.18 22.27
N GLN A 114 4.76 5.30 22.31
CA GLN A 114 6.07 5.52 22.89
C GLN A 114 7.10 5.48 21.76
N LEU A 115 7.72 6.63 21.50
CA LEU A 115 8.78 6.78 20.52
C LEU A 115 10.02 6.00 20.95
N GLN A 116 10.54 5.17 20.06
CA GLN A 116 11.71 4.31 20.33
C GLN A 116 12.96 4.87 19.65
N THR A 117 12.86 5.24 18.38
CA THR A 117 13.98 5.85 17.65
C THR A 117 13.48 6.86 16.64
N VAL A 118 14.28 7.92 16.42
CA VAL A 118 14.12 8.87 15.32
C VAL A 118 15.45 8.95 14.60
N VAL A 119 15.41 8.81 13.29
CA VAL A 119 16.59 8.88 12.45
C VAL A 119 16.41 10.00 11.46
N THR A 120 17.42 10.87 11.39
CA THR A 120 17.55 11.86 10.32
C THR A 120 18.93 11.74 9.68
N ARG A 121 18.99 11.64 8.36
CA ARG A 121 20.24 11.50 7.58
C ARG A 121 20.15 12.29 6.30
N LYS A 122 21.29 12.80 5.82
CA LYS A 122 21.40 13.32 4.45
C LYS A 122 21.19 12.17 3.46
N CYS A 123 20.22 12.32 2.57
CA CYS A 123 19.80 11.27 1.66
C CYS A 123 19.96 11.61 0.19
N ASP A 124 20.43 12.80 -0.15
CA ASP A 124 20.82 13.15 -1.51
C ASP A 124 22.09 14.00 -1.58
N VAL A 125 22.56 14.19 -2.83
CA VAL A 125 23.78 14.92 -3.17
C VAL A 125 23.65 16.42 -2.92
N PHE A 126 22.42 16.94 -2.87
CA PHE A 126 22.11 18.33 -2.54
C PHE A 126 22.07 18.56 -1.02
N GLY A 127 22.23 17.49 -0.23
CA GLY A 127 22.29 17.55 1.23
C GLY A 127 20.92 17.62 1.90
N ASN A 128 19.82 17.32 1.19
CA ASN A 128 18.52 17.21 1.83
C ASN A 128 18.51 16.02 2.78
N GLU A 129 17.75 16.21 3.85
CA GLU A 129 17.62 15.20 4.90
C GLU A 129 16.37 14.37 4.67
N CYS A 130 16.50 13.06 4.84
CA CYS A 130 15.40 12.15 5.03
C CYS A 130 15.25 11.89 6.52
N SER A 131 14.01 11.63 6.97
CA SER A 131 13.73 11.32 8.36
C SER A 131 12.71 10.19 8.47
N GLY A 132 12.82 9.40 9.52
CA GLY A 132 11.84 8.36 9.88
C GLY A 132 11.92 8.04 11.37
N TYR A 133 10.90 7.40 11.88
CA TYR A 133 10.86 7.00 13.29
C TYR A 133 10.19 5.64 13.48
N VAL A 134 10.51 5.03 14.63
CA VAL A 134 9.83 3.84 15.13
C VAL A 134 9.19 4.18 16.47
N ALA A 135 7.93 3.79 16.65
CA ALA A 135 7.20 3.93 17.90
C ALA A 135 6.41 2.65 18.21
N VAL A 136 6.01 2.46 19.46
CA VAL A 136 5.17 1.32 19.86
C VAL A 136 3.97 1.80 20.66
N SER A 137 2.81 1.18 20.44
CA SER A 137 1.63 1.32 21.29
C SER A 137 1.24 -0.05 21.82
N HIS A 138 1.38 -0.23 23.13
CA HIS A 138 0.87 -1.42 23.80
C HIS A 138 -0.66 -1.42 23.91
N ALA A 139 -1.28 -0.23 23.96
CA ALA A 139 -2.73 -0.09 23.99
C ALA A 139 -3.39 -0.58 22.69
N LEU A 140 -2.73 -0.34 21.55
CA LEU A 140 -3.19 -0.77 20.23
C LEU A 140 -2.53 -2.06 19.74
N LYS A 141 -1.57 -2.61 20.49
CA LYS A 141 -0.73 -3.74 20.07
C LYS A 141 -0.11 -3.51 18.69
N ALA A 142 0.48 -2.33 18.48
CA ALA A 142 1.01 -1.89 17.20
C ALA A 142 2.42 -1.30 17.32
N ILE A 143 3.29 -1.66 16.38
CA ILE A 143 4.59 -1.05 16.13
C ILE A 143 4.43 -0.14 14.92
N VAL A 144 4.77 1.13 15.04
CA VAL A 144 4.70 2.10 13.94
C VAL A 144 6.07 2.30 13.34
N VAL A 145 6.14 2.26 12.01
CA VAL A 145 7.29 2.66 11.21
C VAL A 145 6.82 3.76 10.26
N ALA A 146 7.26 4.99 10.50
CA ALA A 146 6.79 6.13 9.74
C ALA A 146 7.95 6.89 9.11
N PHE A 147 7.76 7.29 7.85
CA PHE A 147 8.76 8.01 7.06
C PHE A 147 8.24 9.39 6.67
N ARG A 148 9.12 10.39 6.81
CA ARG A 148 8.83 11.76 6.44
C ARG A 148 8.97 11.95 4.94
N GLY A 149 8.05 12.71 4.34
CA GLY A 149 8.25 13.26 3.00
C GLY A 149 9.22 14.46 2.99
N SER A 150 9.30 15.13 1.85
CA SER A 150 10.22 16.26 1.68
C SER A 150 9.68 17.56 2.28
N VAL A 151 10.57 18.37 2.87
CA VAL A 151 10.20 19.63 3.54
C VAL A 151 9.91 20.76 2.55
N LYS A 152 10.70 20.85 1.47
CA LYS A 152 10.57 21.85 0.40
C LYS A 152 10.14 21.19 -0.89
N ILE A 153 8.91 20.74 -0.87
CA ILE A 153 8.33 19.86 -1.89
C ILE A 153 8.31 20.43 -3.33
N TRP A 154 8.47 21.75 -3.49
CA TRP A 154 8.60 22.39 -4.80
C TRP A 154 10.02 22.39 -5.38
N GLN A 155 11.07 22.32 -4.54
CA GLN A 155 12.44 22.03 -5.01
C GLN A 155 12.60 20.53 -5.32
N VAL A 156 11.77 19.70 -4.70
CA VAL A 156 11.77 18.24 -4.80
C VAL A 156 11.24 17.75 -6.14
N LEU A 157 10.37 18.47 -6.84
CA LEU A 157 9.91 18.06 -8.17
C LEU A 157 11.05 18.06 -9.20
N ALA A 158 12.00 19.00 -9.09
CA ALA A 158 13.21 19.01 -9.91
C ALA A 158 14.17 17.87 -9.55
N GLU A 159 14.31 17.55 -8.26
CA GLU A 159 15.09 16.39 -7.77
C GLU A 159 14.42 15.04 -8.10
N PHE A 160 13.08 15.01 -8.17
CA PHE A 160 12.28 13.87 -8.64
C PHE A 160 12.53 13.60 -10.12
N VAL A 161 12.58 14.68 -10.92
CA VAL A 161 12.94 14.67 -12.34
C VAL A 161 14.41 14.27 -12.53
N ASP A 162 15.32 14.66 -11.64
CA ASP A 162 16.71 14.19 -11.67
C ASP A 162 16.83 12.70 -11.28
N SER A 163 16.02 12.23 -10.32
CA SER A 163 15.96 10.79 -9.97
C SER A 163 15.48 9.91 -11.13
N LEU A 164 14.69 10.47 -12.03
CA LEU A 164 14.24 9.81 -13.26
C LEU A 164 15.35 9.62 -14.31
N LEU A 165 16.43 10.40 -14.20
CA LEU A 165 17.61 10.28 -15.05
C LEU A 165 18.60 9.25 -14.50
N THR A 166 18.47 8.90 -13.21
CA THR A 166 19.28 7.83 -12.62
C THR A 166 18.67 6.46 -12.94
N PRO A 167 19.48 5.48 -13.39
CA PRO A 167 18.98 4.12 -13.61
C PRO A 167 18.31 3.56 -12.35
N GLU A 168 17.26 2.77 -12.53
CA GLU A 168 16.63 2.04 -11.43
C GLU A 168 17.66 1.12 -10.75
N ALA A 169 17.61 1.05 -9.42
CA ALA A 169 18.44 0.15 -8.65
C ALA A 169 17.68 -1.14 -8.36
N THR A 170 18.39 -2.27 -8.36
CA THR A 170 17.81 -3.55 -7.94
C THR A 170 17.35 -3.46 -6.48
N PHE A 171 16.13 -3.93 -6.23
CA PHE A 171 15.60 -4.11 -4.90
C PHE A 171 14.79 -5.40 -4.86
N LEU A 172 15.30 -6.37 -4.12
CA LEU A 172 14.72 -7.72 -4.03
C LEU A 172 14.54 -8.33 -5.44
N ASN A 173 13.32 -8.67 -5.87
CA ASN A 173 13.08 -9.32 -7.16
C ASN A 173 12.76 -8.34 -8.30
N GLY A 174 12.79 -7.04 -8.03
CA GLY A 174 12.49 -5.98 -9.00
C GLY A 174 13.54 -4.89 -9.00
N SER A 175 13.15 -3.75 -9.57
CA SER A 175 13.95 -2.53 -9.53
C SER A 175 13.08 -1.37 -9.07
N VAL A 176 13.69 -0.43 -8.38
CA VAL A 176 13.04 0.73 -7.77
C VAL A 176 13.85 1.98 -8.08
N GLN A 177 13.23 3.15 -7.97
CA GLN A 177 13.98 4.39 -8.19
C GLN A 177 15.10 4.52 -7.16
N THR A 178 16.30 4.84 -7.64
CA THR A 178 17.53 4.90 -6.82
C THR A 178 17.40 5.88 -5.67
N TYR A 179 16.68 6.99 -5.86
CA TYR A 179 16.46 7.98 -4.80
C TYR A 179 15.66 7.41 -3.63
N TRP A 180 14.53 6.72 -3.88
CA TRP A 180 13.71 6.10 -2.81
C TRP A 180 14.53 5.10 -2.02
N LYS A 181 15.25 4.22 -2.74
CA LYS A 181 16.08 3.18 -2.16
C LYS A 181 17.17 3.75 -1.27
N ARG A 182 17.90 4.75 -1.75
CA ARG A 182 18.98 5.40 -0.99
C ARG A 182 18.45 6.04 0.29
N GLY A 183 17.32 6.75 0.21
CA GLY A 183 16.67 7.34 1.38
C GLY A 183 16.26 6.28 2.41
N PHE A 184 15.59 5.22 1.93
CA PHE A 184 15.20 4.08 2.76
C PHE A 184 16.41 3.43 3.43
N GLU A 185 17.43 3.02 2.68
CA GLU A 185 18.60 2.31 3.22
C GLU A 185 19.36 3.14 4.26
N LYS A 186 19.53 4.45 4.02
CA LYS A 186 20.21 5.37 4.96
C LYS A 186 19.50 5.46 6.31
N LEU A 187 18.17 5.40 6.31
CA LEU A 187 17.37 5.45 7.55
C LEU A 187 17.23 4.06 8.19
N TRP A 188 16.98 3.05 7.35
CA TRP A 188 16.71 1.68 7.79
C TRP A 188 17.92 1.07 8.47
N GLN A 189 19.08 1.12 7.80
CA GLN A 189 20.32 0.48 8.26
C GLN A 189 20.98 1.20 9.44
N SER A 190 20.59 2.45 9.74
CA SER A 190 21.25 3.17 10.83
C SER A 190 20.79 2.74 12.23
N SER A 191 19.48 2.50 12.41
CA SER A 191 18.93 2.02 13.68
C SER A 191 17.48 1.54 13.58
N MET A 192 16.70 1.99 12.58
CA MET A 192 15.28 1.62 12.48
C MET A 192 15.10 0.11 12.31
N GLU A 193 15.93 -0.56 11.49
CA GLU A 193 15.86 -2.01 11.29
C GLU A 193 16.05 -2.77 12.60
N ALA A 194 17.10 -2.42 13.36
CA ALA A 194 17.42 -3.07 14.63
C ALA A 194 16.29 -2.87 15.66
N GLU A 195 15.74 -1.66 15.74
CA GLU A 195 14.64 -1.33 16.64
C GLU A 195 13.37 -2.11 16.29
N VAL A 196 12.99 -2.16 15.01
CA VAL A 196 11.82 -2.93 14.57
C VAL A 196 11.99 -4.41 14.87
N LYS A 197 13.16 -5.00 14.57
CA LYS A 197 13.45 -6.41 14.91
C LYS A 197 13.35 -6.67 16.41
N ALA A 198 13.86 -5.78 17.24
CA ALA A 198 13.80 -5.91 18.70
C ALA A 198 12.36 -5.86 19.22
N LEU A 199 11.55 -4.92 18.71
CA LEU A 199 10.14 -4.77 19.10
C LEU A 199 9.29 -5.96 18.66
N VAL A 200 9.49 -6.45 17.43
CA VAL A 200 8.78 -7.63 16.90
C VAL A 200 9.14 -8.88 17.70
N SER A 201 10.42 -9.08 18.04
CA SER A 201 10.86 -10.20 18.88
C SER A 201 10.22 -10.17 20.27
N LYS A 202 10.12 -8.98 20.89
CA LYS A 202 9.44 -8.80 22.18
C LYS A 202 7.92 -8.92 22.10
N ASN A 203 7.32 -8.60 20.95
CA ASN A 203 5.88 -8.49 20.77
C ASN A 203 5.42 -9.20 19.48
N PRO A 204 5.57 -10.53 19.36
CA PRO A 204 5.36 -11.25 18.10
C PRO A 204 3.93 -11.20 17.58
N SER A 205 2.95 -10.88 18.44
CA SER A 205 1.54 -10.74 18.08
C SER A 205 1.15 -9.32 17.65
N TYR A 206 2.06 -8.35 17.68
CA TYR A 206 1.74 -6.96 17.37
C TYR A 206 1.65 -6.76 15.86
N GLN A 207 0.76 -5.85 15.45
CA GLN A 207 0.74 -5.37 14.07
C GLN A 207 1.93 -4.43 13.83
N ILE A 208 2.42 -4.39 12.61
CA ILE A 208 3.40 -3.41 12.14
C ILE A 208 2.68 -2.46 11.19
N TRP A 209 2.47 -1.25 11.66
CA TRP A 209 1.86 -0.14 10.93
C TRP A 209 2.95 0.64 10.23
N VAL A 210 3.03 0.49 8.91
CA VAL A 210 4.00 1.19 8.07
C VAL A 210 3.26 2.32 7.35
N THR A 211 3.79 3.55 7.44
CA THR A 211 3.13 4.72 6.84
C THR A 211 4.11 5.77 6.34
N GLY A 212 3.64 6.59 5.42
CA GLY A 212 4.39 7.71 4.90
C GLY A 212 3.50 8.61 4.04
N HIS A 213 3.98 9.82 3.83
CA HIS A 213 3.37 10.81 2.93
C HIS A 213 4.40 11.26 1.90
N SER A 214 3.99 11.47 0.65
CA SER A 214 4.87 11.92 -0.43
C SER A 214 6.07 10.97 -0.64
N LEU A 215 7.31 11.48 -0.66
CA LEU A 215 8.55 10.69 -0.61
C LEU A 215 8.54 9.63 0.51
N GLY A 216 7.98 9.94 1.68
CA GLY A 216 7.87 9.01 2.80
C GLY A 216 7.06 7.77 2.44
N SER A 217 6.06 7.90 1.57
CA SER A 217 5.24 6.79 1.08
C SER A 217 6.06 5.77 0.29
N ALA A 218 7.01 6.23 -0.53
CA ALA A 218 7.90 5.34 -1.28
C ALA A 218 8.82 4.54 -0.33
N MET A 219 9.39 5.20 0.69
CA MET A 219 10.21 4.51 1.70
C MET A 219 9.39 3.55 2.57
N ALA A 220 8.14 3.92 2.90
CA ALA A 220 7.19 3.05 3.60
C ALA A 220 6.86 1.79 2.80
N SER A 221 6.65 1.94 1.48
CA SER A 221 6.50 0.81 0.56
C SER A 221 7.70 -0.14 0.63
N LEU A 222 8.93 0.37 0.46
CA LEU A 222 10.15 -0.44 0.54
C LEU A 222 10.31 -1.15 1.89
N ALA A 223 10.03 -0.45 3.00
CA ALA A 223 10.11 -1.01 4.34
C ALA A 223 9.12 -2.15 4.55
N SER A 224 7.86 -1.99 4.12
CA SER A 224 6.83 -3.03 4.24
C SER A 224 7.19 -4.29 3.43
N THR A 225 7.69 -4.13 2.20
CA THR A 225 8.13 -5.23 1.35
C THR A 225 9.33 -5.93 1.97
N TRP A 226 10.29 -5.18 2.51
CA TRP A 226 11.48 -5.73 3.14
C TRP A 226 11.12 -6.58 4.37
N LEU A 227 10.24 -6.06 5.23
CA LEU A 227 9.74 -6.78 6.42
C LEU A 227 9.09 -8.12 6.04
N ALA A 228 8.24 -8.12 5.00
CA ALA A 228 7.56 -9.30 4.52
C ALA A 228 8.50 -10.28 3.80
N TYR A 229 9.44 -9.78 2.98
CA TYR A 229 10.38 -10.58 2.21
C TYR A 229 11.33 -11.38 3.12
N TYR A 230 11.87 -10.72 4.16
CA TYR A 230 12.77 -11.35 5.13
C TYR A 230 12.05 -12.06 6.27
N ASN A 231 10.71 -12.21 6.19
CA ASN A 231 9.87 -12.85 7.20
C ASN A 231 10.11 -12.30 8.62
N ILE A 232 10.31 -10.98 8.75
CA ILE A 232 10.52 -10.34 10.05
C ILE A 232 9.27 -10.45 10.91
N ALA A 233 8.09 -10.35 10.28
CA ALA A 233 6.80 -10.60 10.90
C ALA A 233 5.86 -11.34 9.94
N PRO A 234 4.82 -12.02 10.44
CA PRO A 234 3.79 -12.61 9.60
C PRO A 234 3.17 -11.56 8.68
N ARG A 235 2.94 -11.91 7.40
CA ARG A 235 2.43 -10.96 6.38
C ARG A 235 1.13 -10.27 6.82
N LYS A 236 0.21 -11.01 7.43
CA LYS A 236 -1.05 -10.46 7.99
C LYS A 236 -0.86 -9.38 9.05
N ASN A 237 0.28 -9.35 9.73
CA ASN A 237 0.57 -8.34 10.73
C ASN A 237 1.14 -7.06 10.10
N ILE A 238 1.59 -7.07 8.84
CA ILE A 238 2.18 -5.91 8.17
C ILE A 238 1.06 -5.14 7.46
N ILE A 239 0.83 -3.90 7.87
CA ILE A 239 -0.24 -3.04 7.38
C ILE A 239 0.40 -1.76 6.83
N LEU A 240 0.20 -1.48 5.54
CA LEU A 240 0.74 -0.31 4.85
C LEU A 240 -0.38 0.63 4.42
N TYR A 241 -0.35 1.86 4.93
CA TYR A 241 -1.14 2.97 4.39
C TYR A 241 -0.20 4.06 3.91
N THR A 242 -0.43 4.57 2.72
CA THR A 242 0.38 5.64 2.14
C THR A 242 -0.48 6.77 1.61
N PHE A 243 0.07 7.98 1.58
CA PHE A 243 -0.66 9.18 1.16
C PHE A 243 0.14 9.89 0.07
N GLY A 244 -0.49 10.11 -1.09
CA GLY A 244 0.18 10.73 -2.24
C GLY A 244 1.43 9.96 -2.66
N MET A 245 1.35 8.62 -2.72
CA MET A 245 2.50 7.78 -3.01
C MET A 245 2.87 7.85 -4.50
N PRO A 246 4.12 8.20 -4.85
CA PRO A 246 4.61 8.09 -6.23
C PRO A 246 4.81 6.63 -6.64
N ARG A 247 4.97 6.35 -7.93
CA ARG A 247 5.40 5.03 -8.41
C ARG A 247 6.82 4.73 -7.91
N VAL A 248 6.96 3.60 -7.23
CA VAL A 248 8.18 3.26 -6.49
C VAL A 248 9.19 2.51 -7.34
N GLY A 249 8.73 1.65 -8.23
CA GLY A 249 9.59 0.81 -9.06
C GLY A 249 8.85 0.20 -10.23
N ASN A 250 9.50 -0.74 -10.89
CA ASN A 250 8.95 -1.41 -12.06
C ASN A 250 7.86 -2.43 -11.70
N TYR A 251 7.23 -2.98 -12.74
CA TYR A 251 6.18 -3.99 -12.60
C TYR A 251 6.58 -5.21 -11.75
N LYS A 252 7.84 -5.65 -11.83
CA LYS A 252 8.32 -6.80 -11.03
C LYS A 252 8.32 -6.48 -9.54
N TYR A 253 8.77 -5.28 -9.16
CA TYR A 253 8.68 -4.80 -7.78
C TYR A 253 7.22 -4.71 -7.34
N ALA A 254 6.37 -4.11 -8.16
CA ALA A 254 4.96 -3.94 -7.85
C ALA A 254 4.25 -5.27 -7.59
N LEU A 255 4.46 -6.26 -8.46
CA LEU A 255 3.94 -7.60 -8.30
C LEU A 255 4.46 -8.29 -7.04
N GLN A 256 5.75 -8.17 -6.75
CA GLN A 256 6.32 -8.73 -5.53
C GLN A 256 5.70 -8.10 -4.28
N HIS A 257 5.50 -6.77 -4.27
CA HIS A 257 4.85 -6.08 -3.16
C HIS A 257 3.45 -6.64 -2.91
N ASP A 258 2.60 -6.73 -3.94
CA ASP A 258 1.21 -7.24 -3.80
C ASP A 258 1.12 -8.71 -3.33
N GLN A 259 2.16 -9.50 -3.61
CA GLN A 259 2.26 -10.89 -3.14
C GLN A 259 2.69 -10.98 -1.67
N LEU A 260 3.47 -10.02 -1.19
CA LEU A 260 4.08 -10.04 0.13
C LEU A 260 3.28 -9.23 1.16
N VAL A 261 2.72 -8.10 0.76
CA VAL A 261 2.05 -7.11 1.63
C VAL A 261 0.60 -6.99 1.18
N ASN A 262 -0.23 -7.94 1.60
CA ASN A 262 -1.65 -8.01 1.23
C ASN A 262 -2.50 -6.88 1.82
N ASN A 263 -2.09 -6.30 2.95
CA ASN A 263 -2.79 -5.19 3.61
C ASN A 263 -2.13 -3.86 3.23
N SER A 264 -2.26 -3.46 1.96
CA SER A 264 -1.63 -2.26 1.41
C SER A 264 -2.62 -1.36 0.69
N TRP A 265 -2.75 -0.12 1.16
CA TRP A 265 -3.60 0.90 0.57
C TRP A 265 -2.82 2.17 0.23
N ARG A 266 -3.04 2.67 -0.99
CA ARG A 266 -2.56 3.97 -1.47
C ARG A 266 -3.71 4.95 -1.48
N VAL A 267 -3.70 5.90 -0.55
CA VAL A 267 -4.73 6.94 -0.48
C VAL A 267 -4.32 8.09 -1.40
N VAL A 268 -5.18 8.39 -2.37
CA VAL A 268 -5.00 9.48 -3.35
C VAL A 268 -6.14 10.47 -3.17
N ASN A 269 -5.78 11.76 -3.03
CA ASN A 269 -6.73 12.85 -2.82
C ASN A 269 -6.90 13.68 -4.09
N ASP A 270 -8.09 13.61 -4.70
CA ASP A 270 -8.50 14.42 -5.85
C ASP A 270 -7.41 14.37 -6.94
N ASN A 271 -7.17 15.47 -7.63
CA ASN A 271 -6.12 15.63 -8.63
C ASN A 271 -4.69 15.75 -8.07
N ASP A 272 -4.32 15.08 -6.97
CA ASP A 272 -2.94 15.06 -6.44
C ASP A 272 -1.95 14.64 -7.55
N LEU A 273 -0.99 15.52 -7.84
CA LEU A 273 0.02 15.31 -8.88
C LEU A 273 1.02 14.18 -8.57
N ILE A 274 1.35 13.91 -7.30
CA ILE A 274 2.50 13.06 -6.94
C ILE A 274 2.31 11.58 -7.29
N PRO A 275 1.13 10.95 -7.11
CA PRO A 275 0.88 9.59 -7.58
C PRO A 275 1.10 9.36 -9.07
N HIS A 276 1.09 10.42 -9.87
CA HIS A 276 1.33 10.34 -11.31
C HIS A 276 2.81 10.34 -11.68
N PHE A 277 3.71 10.50 -10.70
CA PHE A 277 5.15 10.46 -10.90
C PHE A 277 5.79 9.16 -10.41
N PRO A 278 6.84 8.67 -11.10
CA PRO A 278 7.20 9.05 -12.45
C PRO A 278 6.12 8.76 -13.50
N LEU A 279 6.13 9.51 -14.61
CA LEU A 279 5.18 9.35 -15.70
C LEU A 279 5.34 7.98 -16.37
N VAL A 280 4.22 7.33 -16.67
CA VAL A 280 4.19 6.13 -17.51
C VAL A 280 4.23 6.59 -18.97
N VAL A 281 5.30 6.27 -19.70
CA VAL A 281 5.45 6.68 -21.10
C VAL A 281 4.76 5.64 -22.01
N GLY A 282 3.54 5.95 -22.46
CA GLY A 282 2.87 5.31 -23.60
C GLY A 282 2.19 3.95 -23.36
N ILE A 283 0.93 3.82 -23.80
CA ILE A 283 0.31 2.52 -24.12
C ILE A 283 0.93 2.09 -25.47
N PRO A 284 1.50 0.88 -25.59
CA PRO A 284 1.12 -0.35 -24.87
C PRO A 284 2.02 -0.73 -23.68
N ASN A 285 3.03 0.05 -23.33
CA ASN A 285 4.12 -0.40 -22.46
C ASN A 285 4.03 0.10 -21.00
N VAL A 286 2.82 0.17 -20.42
CA VAL A 286 2.63 0.45 -18.98
C VAL A 286 3.47 -0.49 -18.11
N LEU A 287 3.69 -1.72 -18.57
CA LEU A 287 4.49 -2.75 -17.87
C LEU A 287 6.00 -2.56 -18.00
N ALA A 288 6.48 -1.74 -18.93
CA ALA A 288 7.92 -1.50 -19.17
C ALA A 288 8.47 -0.32 -18.37
N GLY A 289 7.62 0.40 -17.64
CA GLY A 289 7.99 1.55 -16.82
C GLY A 289 7.68 1.38 -15.34
N PRO A 290 7.75 2.48 -14.58
CA PRO A 290 7.30 2.53 -13.20
C PRO A 290 5.83 2.12 -13.09
N TYR A 291 5.49 1.36 -12.05
CA TYR A 291 4.17 0.76 -11.89
C TYR A 291 3.76 0.78 -10.41
N HIS A 292 2.48 1.07 -10.15
CA HIS A 292 1.92 1.08 -8.80
C HIS A 292 1.64 -0.32 -8.23
N HIS A 293 1.58 -0.39 -6.90
CA HIS A 293 1.26 -1.60 -6.12
C HIS A 293 0.44 -1.25 -4.87
N GLY A 294 -0.33 -2.19 -4.34
CA GLY A 294 -1.35 -2.02 -3.32
C GLY A 294 -2.73 -1.68 -3.92
N MET A 295 -3.75 -1.55 -3.09
CA MET A 295 -5.06 -1.06 -3.53
C MET A 295 -5.06 0.47 -3.54
N GLU A 296 -5.42 1.11 -4.65
CA GLU A 296 -5.68 2.55 -4.63
C GLU A 296 -7.03 2.81 -3.99
N VAL A 297 -7.06 3.77 -3.07
CA VAL A 297 -8.26 4.32 -2.48
C VAL A 297 -8.35 5.77 -2.91
N PHE A 298 -9.24 6.00 -3.87
CA PHE A 298 -9.34 7.28 -4.55
C PHE A 298 -10.49 8.11 -3.96
N TYR A 299 -10.14 9.26 -3.42
CA TYR A 299 -11.08 10.32 -3.05
C TYR A 299 -11.22 11.24 -4.26
N SER A 300 -12.28 11.08 -5.05
CA SER A 300 -12.48 11.83 -6.31
C SER A 300 -12.80 13.31 -6.11
N GLU A 301 -13.03 13.71 -4.88
CA GLU A 301 -13.14 15.10 -4.44
C GLU A 301 -12.21 15.32 -3.25
N ASN A 302 -12.01 16.58 -2.87
CA ASN A 302 -11.14 16.92 -1.74
C ASN A 302 -11.53 16.15 -0.46
N ALA A 303 -10.61 15.31 0.00
CA ALA A 303 -10.73 14.50 1.20
C ALA A 303 -10.70 15.38 2.46
N VAL A 304 -11.83 15.99 2.81
CA VAL A 304 -11.95 16.85 4.00
C VAL A 304 -12.07 16.04 5.30
N SER A 305 -12.54 14.79 5.23
CA SER A 305 -12.67 13.90 6.38
C SER A 305 -12.63 12.42 5.97
N VAL A 306 -12.59 11.51 6.95
CA VAL A 306 -12.68 10.06 6.71
C VAL A 306 -13.97 9.64 6.01
N ASN A 307 -15.05 10.41 6.19
CA ASN A 307 -16.35 10.17 5.59
C ASN A 307 -16.49 10.78 4.20
N SER A 308 -15.47 11.48 3.70
CA SER A 308 -15.47 11.96 2.31
C SER A 308 -15.63 10.78 1.36
N THR A 309 -16.36 10.99 0.26
CA THR A 309 -16.62 9.97 -0.74
C THR A 309 -15.31 9.43 -1.30
N HIS A 310 -15.15 8.12 -1.26
CA HIS A 310 -14.00 7.41 -1.79
C HIS A 310 -14.44 6.07 -2.36
N ARG A 311 -13.55 5.44 -3.13
CA ARG A 311 -13.71 4.07 -3.58
C ARG A 311 -12.38 3.33 -3.65
N GLU A 312 -12.44 2.02 -3.49
CA GLU A 312 -11.34 1.12 -3.80
C GLU A 312 -11.30 0.88 -5.32
N CYS A 313 -10.12 1.06 -5.93
CA CYS A 313 -9.93 1.05 -7.38
C CYS A 313 -9.53 -0.33 -7.88
N HIS A 314 -10.52 -1.07 -8.40
CA HIS A 314 -10.35 -2.45 -8.89
C HIS A 314 -10.34 -2.55 -10.43
N GLY A 315 -10.38 -1.43 -11.14
CA GLY A 315 -10.39 -1.39 -12.60
C GLY A 315 -9.05 -1.75 -13.23
N LYS A 316 -9.02 -1.66 -14.57
CA LYS A 316 -7.86 -2.01 -15.39
C LYS A 316 -7.17 -0.75 -15.95
N PRO A 317 -5.85 -0.78 -16.19
CA PRO A 317 -4.91 -1.81 -15.73
C PRO A 317 -4.84 -1.87 -14.19
N TYR A 318 -4.67 -3.07 -13.64
CA TYR A 318 -4.70 -3.26 -12.18
C TYR A 318 -3.59 -2.46 -11.49
N ASN A 319 -3.86 -1.81 -10.37
CA ASN A 319 -3.02 -0.80 -9.70
C ASN A 319 -2.82 0.53 -10.45
N GLU A 320 -3.27 0.63 -11.70
CA GLU A 320 -3.18 1.81 -12.55
C GLU A 320 -4.58 2.05 -13.16
N ASP A 321 -5.62 1.95 -12.33
CA ASP A 321 -7.02 1.93 -12.75
C ASP A 321 -7.34 3.19 -13.55
N ALA A 322 -7.57 3.01 -14.86
CA ALA A 322 -7.80 4.11 -15.79
C ALA A 322 -9.06 4.92 -15.49
N THR A 323 -9.91 4.47 -14.56
CA THR A 323 -11.12 5.17 -14.14
C THR A 323 -10.93 5.97 -12.84
N CYS A 324 -9.87 5.71 -12.05
CA CYS A 324 -9.57 6.39 -10.78
C CYS A 324 -8.65 7.60 -10.99
N SER A 325 -7.69 7.84 -10.08
CA SER A 325 -6.83 9.02 -10.17
C SER A 325 -6.12 9.09 -11.51
N PHE A 326 -5.77 7.95 -12.13
CA PHE A 326 -5.17 7.88 -13.47
C PHE A 326 -5.94 8.66 -14.55
N SER A 327 -7.26 8.86 -14.38
CA SER A 327 -8.10 9.63 -15.31
C SER A 327 -8.00 11.16 -15.14
N GLU A 328 -7.39 11.63 -14.05
CA GLU A 328 -7.26 13.04 -13.72
C GLU A 328 -6.35 13.79 -14.69
N LYS A 329 -6.87 14.90 -15.24
CA LYS A 329 -6.18 15.68 -16.29
C LYS A 329 -5.56 16.97 -15.78
N ARG A 330 -6.10 17.54 -14.71
CA ARG A 330 -5.69 18.83 -14.17
C ARG A 330 -5.02 18.62 -12.83
N LEU A 331 -3.82 18.07 -12.85
CA LEU A 331 -3.10 17.71 -11.64
C LEU A 331 -2.69 18.95 -10.82
N SER A 332 -2.77 18.83 -9.49
CA SER A 332 -2.52 19.89 -8.53
C SER A 332 -1.62 19.42 -7.40
N PHE A 333 -0.71 20.31 -7.01
CA PHE A 333 0.09 20.11 -5.81
C PHE A 333 -0.66 20.46 -4.52
N GLU A 334 -1.68 21.32 -4.59
CA GLU A 334 -2.42 21.76 -3.41
C GLU A 334 -3.08 20.58 -2.69
N ARG A 335 -3.61 19.63 -3.48
CA ARG A 335 -4.23 18.40 -2.98
C ARG A 335 -3.23 17.44 -2.36
N HIS A 336 -2.00 17.44 -2.85
CA HIS A 336 -0.93 16.68 -2.24
C HIS A 336 -0.66 17.08 -0.78
N SER A 337 -0.76 18.37 -0.46
CA SER A 337 -0.36 18.86 0.87
C SER A 337 -1.39 18.61 1.96
N ASN A 338 -2.62 18.23 1.60
CA ASN A 338 -3.76 18.19 2.53
C ASN A 338 -4.53 16.88 2.38
N TYR A 339 -4.69 16.16 3.48
CA TYR A 339 -5.52 14.96 3.56
C TYR A 339 -6.35 15.04 4.83
N PHE A 340 -7.66 14.77 4.77
CA PHE A 340 -8.59 14.82 5.90
C PHE A 340 -8.55 16.14 6.70
N SER A 341 -8.41 17.26 5.98
CA SER A 341 -8.20 18.61 6.53
C SER A 341 -6.92 18.77 7.38
N ILE A 342 -5.97 17.84 7.26
CA ILE A 342 -4.66 17.91 7.90
C ILE A 342 -3.63 18.41 6.88
N PRO A 343 -2.97 19.56 7.12
CA PRO A 343 -1.89 20.04 6.27
C PRO A 343 -0.60 19.28 6.61
N VAL A 344 -0.47 18.06 6.09
CA VAL A 344 0.44 16.99 6.55
C VAL A 344 1.87 17.50 6.82
N GLY A 345 2.49 18.15 5.83
CA GLY A 345 3.88 18.62 5.92
C GLY A 345 4.10 19.80 6.87
N SER A 346 3.05 20.38 7.44
CA SER A 346 3.12 21.52 8.36
C SER A 346 2.33 21.34 9.66
N PHE A 347 1.69 20.18 9.85
CA PHE A 347 0.85 19.90 11.01
C PHE A 347 1.61 19.96 12.34
N TYR A 348 2.90 19.64 12.31
CA TYR A 348 3.80 19.80 13.45
C TYR A 348 3.93 21.25 13.94
N LYS A 349 3.71 22.26 13.08
CA LYS A 349 3.76 23.68 13.47
C LYS A 349 2.67 24.05 14.48
N THR A 350 1.56 23.30 14.51
CA THR A 350 0.50 23.44 15.53
C THR A 350 0.64 22.39 16.63
N LYS A 351 1.84 21.85 16.84
CA LYS A 351 2.13 20.74 17.77
C LYS A 351 1.23 19.52 17.54
N CYS A 352 0.78 19.34 16.30
CA CYS A 352 -0.14 18.27 15.91
C CYS A 352 -1.50 18.31 16.64
N VAL A 353 -1.91 19.51 17.07
CA VAL A 353 -3.25 19.78 17.59
C VAL A 353 -4.17 20.17 16.43
N ARG A 354 -5.36 19.58 16.38
CA ARG A 354 -6.36 19.86 15.33
C ARG A 354 -6.91 21.28 15.47
N ARG A 355 -7.19 21.95 14.35
CA ARG A 355 -7.78 23.31 14.34
C ARG A 355 -9.10 23.42 15.09
N SER A 356 -9.95 22.39 15.04
CA SER A 356 -11.21 22.36 15.81
C SER A 356 -10.99 22.35 17.32
N ALA A 357 -9.93 21.67 17.79
CA ALA A 357 -9.53 21.69 19.19
C ALA A 357 -8.91 23.03 19.60
N LEU A 358 -8.12 23.67 18.71
CA LEU A 358 -7.59 25.01 18.95
C LEU A 358 -8.71 26.06 19.11
N LYS A 359 -9.69 26.09 18.21
CA LYS A 359 -10.85 26.99 18.31
C LYS A 359 -11.65 26.76 19.59
N LYS A 360 -11.81 25.50 20.02
CA LYS A 360 -12.48 25.17 21.29
C LYS A 360 -11.69 25.66 22.50
N ASN A 361 -10.37 25.55 22.48
CA ASN A 361 -9.50 26.05 23.54
C ASN A 361 -9.50 27.58 23.60
N GLU A 362 -9.44 28.27 22.45
CA GLU A 362 -9.55 29.74 22.35
C GLU A 362 -10.91 30.23 22.83
N ALA A 363 -12.01 29.57 22.44
CA ALA A 363 -13.34 29.90 22.93
C ALA A 363 -13.46 29.68 24.44
N THR A 364 -12.90 28.58 24.97
CA THR A 364 -12.90 28.30 26.41
C THR A 364 -12.04 29.30 27.18
N GLN A 365 -10.94 29.77 26.59
CA GLN A 365 -10.06 30.77 27.20
C GLN A 365 -10.65 32.18 27.16
N SER A 366 -11.29 32.58 26.05
CA SER A 366 -12.05 33.83 25.95
C SER A 366 -13.24 33.87 26.93
N PHE A 367 -13.90 32.72 27.14
CA PHE A 367 -14.98 32.59 28.12
C PHE A 367 -14.47 32.71 29.57
N LYS A 368 -13.25 32.24 29.85
CA LYS A 368 -12.58 32.40 31.16
C LYS A 368 -12.03 33.81 31.38
N GLU A 369 -11.65 34.52 30.32
CA GLU A 369 -11.09 35.87 30.36
C GLU A 369 -12.15 36.98 30.29
N GLY A 370 -13.44 36.64 30.24
CA GLY A 370 -14.55 37.60 30.40
C GLY A 370 -14.63 38.68 29.30
N LYS A 371 -14.05 38.43 28.13
CA LYS A 371 -14.14 39.36 26.99
C LYS A 371 -15.31 38.97 26.10
N TRP A 372 -16.36 39.78 26.12
CA TRP A 372 -17.45 39.82 25.14
C TRP A 372 -17.40 41.15 24.41
#